data_AF-A0A7J6HVZ6-F1
#
_entry.id   AF-A0A7J6HVZ6-F1
#
_cell.length_a   1.000
_cell.length_b   1.000
_cell.length_c   1.000
_cell.angle_alpha   90.00
_cell.angle_beta   90.00
_cell.angle_gamma   90.00
#
_symmetry.space_group_name_H-M   'P 1'
#
loop_
_entity.id
_entity.type
_entity.pdbx_description
1 polymer ?
#
loop_
_entity_poly.entity_id
_entity_poly.type
_entity_poly.pdbx_seq_one_letter_code
_entity_poly.pdbx_strand_id
1 'polypeptide(L)'
;MDRLKSQRRVQIDDPQSPNFDDDETLDNENSGGGRRLRPSGSNVSEDQEPFMGVKVRRKTSFHREYRGDYIDIPSHSYLLKLLQKHGDNQVLFADKVLKFTGSGKMKRRILLITDLAIYMVDPETNTLKRRIALAAVEKMCLSELSDNFFAIIVPAEYDLLMASTRKTEIVTVLAESAKNVCNYELEVAFSNSFEYHAGAEFVKEIQFEEVEGGVKTRIVKK
;
A
#
# COMPACT_ATOMS: atom_id res chain seq x y z
N MET A 1 -43.67 14.44 -50.94
CA MET A 1 -43.94 13.37 -51.92
C MET A 1 -42.64 12.65 -52.18
N ASP A 2 -42.68 11.35 -51.89
CA ASP A 2 -41.87 10.18 -52.31
C ASP A 2 -40.89 10.35 -53.49
N ARG A 3 -39.87 9.53 -53.76
CA ARG A 3 -39.24 8.28 -53.26
C ARG A 3 -38.07 8.03 -54.25
N LEU A 4 -36.97 7.41 -53.83
CA LEU A 4 -36.61 6.03 -54.21
C LEU A 4 -35.13 5.70 -53.91
N LYS A 5 -34.97 4.45 -53.46
CA LYS A 5 -33.77 3.73 -53.08
C LYS A 5 -32.93 3.30 -54.30
N SER A 6 -31.64 3.02 -54.07
CA SER A 6 -30.98 1.87 -54.69
C SER A 6 -29.93 1.28 -53.74
N GLN A 7 -29.98 -0.05 -53.57
CA GLN A 7 -29.08 -0.88 -52.78
C GLN A 7 -27.94 -1.40 -53.68
N ARG A 8 -26.75 -1.63 -53.12
CA ARG A 8 -25.95 -2.85 -53.40
C ARG A 8 -24.92 -3.11 -52.30
N ARG A 9 -24.96 -4.36 -51.82
CA ARG A 9 -24.13 -5.03 -50.82
C ARG A 9 -22.80 -5.45 -51.47
N VAL A 10 -21.69 -5.42 -50.73
CA VAL A 10 -20.53 -6.29 -50.96
C VAL A 10 -19.99 -6.74 -49.60
N GLN A 11 -19.92 -8.05 -49.37
CA GLN A 11 -19.12 -8.73 -48.34
C GLN A 11 -17.94 -9.40 -49.05
N ILE A 12 -16.79 -9.57 -48.37
CA ILE A 12 -16.11 -10.86 -48.11
C ILE A 12 -14.63 -10.65 -47.66
N ASP A 13 -14.36 -11.27 -46.51
CA ASP A 13 -13.19 -11.96 -45.93
C ASP A 13 -11.81 -11.33 -45.59
N ASP A 14 -11.44 -11.57 -44.32
CA ASP A 14 -10.11 -11.54 -43.68
C ASP A 14 -9.12 -12.57 -44.29
N PRO A 15 -7.81 -12.33 -44.10
CA PRO A 15 -6.92 -13.45 -43.78
C PRO A 15 -6.03 -13.23 -42.55
N GLN A 16 -5.75 -14.37 -41.93
CA GLN A 16 -5.14 -14.63 -40.62
C GLN A 16 -3.63 -14.34 -40.51
N SER A 17 -3.20 -14.34 -39.24
CA SER A 17 -1.85 -14.38 -38.68
C SER A 17 -0.89 -15.43 -39.28
N PRO A 18 0.44 -15.19 -39.30
CA PRO A 18 1.41 -16.20 -39.68
C PRO A 18 1.83 -17.08 -38.48
N ASN A 19 1.67 -18.39 -38.66
CA ASN A 19 2.40 -19.44 -37.95
C ASN A 19 3.82 -19.52 -38.51
N PHE A 20 4.81 -19.72 -37.64
CA PHE A 20 6.13 -20.20 -38.01
C PHE A 20 6.35 -21.53 -37.29
N ASP A 21 6.46 -22.61 -38.06
CA ASP A 21 7.02 -23.90 -37.68
C ASP A 21 8.15 -24.24 -38.68
N ASP A 22 8.91 -25.27 -38.31
CA ASP A 22 10.11 -25.89 -38.95
C ASP A 22 11.45 -25.29 -38.42
N ASP A 23 12.41 -26.05 -37.87
CA ASP A 23 12.86 -27.38 -38.30
C ASP A 23 13.73 -28.14 -37.24
N GLU A 24 13.59 -29.46 -37.30
CA GLU A 24 14.41 -30.65 -36.94
C GLU A 24 15.35 -30.83 -35.69
N THR A 25 14.94 -31.84 -34.88
CA THR A 25 15.61 -33.04 -34.30
C THR A 25 17.12 -33.15 -34.04
N LEU A 26 17.50 -33.74 -32.89
CA LEU A 26 18.19 -35.06 -32.78
C LEU A 26 18.40 -35.50 -31.30
N ASP A 27 18.12 -36.77 -31.03
CA ASP A 27 18.22 -37.49 -29.75
C ASP A 27 19.66 -37.83 -29.33
N ASN A 28 19.93 -37.92 -28.01
CA ASN A 28 20.84 -38.94 -27.48
C ASN A 28 20.61 -39.23 -25.98
N GLU A 29 20.30 -40.48 -25.64
CA GLU A 29 20.28 -41.02 -24.28
C GLU A 29 21.69 -41.42 -23.82
N ASN A 30 22.06 -41.17 -22.56
CA ASN A 30 22.89 -42.13 -21.81
C ASN A 30 22.72 -42.01 -20.29
N SER A 31 22.62 -43.16 -19.64
CA SER A 31 22.44 -43.39 -18.20
C SER A 31 23.75 -43.26 -17.40
N GLY A 32 23.67 -42.88 -16.12
CA GLY A 32 24.77 -43.03 -15.15
C GLY A 32 24.54 -42.33 -13.82
N GLY A 33 24.23 -43.09 -12.76
CA GLY A 33 23.86 -42.58 -11.43
C GLY A 33 25.01 -41.95 -10.62
N GLY A 34 24.65 -41.00 -9.75
CA GLY A 34 25.58 -40.38 -8.80
C GLY A 34 24.89 -39.46 -7.77
N ARG A 35 24.59 -40.03 -6.59
CA ARG A 35 24.51 -39.41 -5.24
C ARG A 35 23.75 -38.09 -5.05
N ARG A 36 22.65 -38.21 -4.29
CA ARG A 36 21.95 -37.17 -3.52
C ARG A 36 22.92 -36.23 -2.78
N LEU A 37 22.71 -34.92 -2.96
CA LEU A 37 22.86 -33.93 -1.90
C LEU A 37 21.55 -33.12 -1.84
N ARG A 38 20.75 -33.38 -0.80
CA ARG A 38 19.61 -32.54 -0.40
C ARG A 38 20.19 -31.28 0.27
N PRO A 39 19.86 -30.06 -0.16
CA PRO A 39 19.84 -28.92 0.75
C PRO A 39 18.56 -29.05 1.58
N SER A 40 18.72 -29.34 2.87
CA SER A 40 17.62 -29.35 3.82
C SER A 40 17.07 -27.95 4.03
N GLY A 41 15.76 -27.80 3.87
CA GLY A 41 14.92 -27.06 4.80
C GLY A 41 14.89 -25.55 4.68
N SER A 42 14.37 -25.01 3.57
CA SER A 42 13.64 -23.76 3.61
C SER A 42 12.15 -24.08 3.47
N ASN A 43 11.41 -24.07 4.59
CA ASN A 43 9.94 -24.09 4.56
C ASN A 43 9.41 -22.73 4.09
N VAL A 44 9.81 -22.30 2.90
CA VAL A 44 9.20 -21.18 2.20
C VAL A 44 8.20 -21.83 1.26
N SER A 45 6.92 -21.84 1.66
CA SER A 45 5.83 -22.18 0.75
C SER A 45 5.92 -21.26 -0.48
N GLU A 46 6.02 -21.83 -1.67
CA GLU A 46 6.26 -21.18 -2.98
C GLU A 46 5.23 -20.10 -3.39
N ASP A 47 4.22 -19.82 -2.55
CA ASP A 47 3.07 -18.96 -2.88
C ASP A 47 3.08 -17.58 -2.19
N GLN A 48 4.22 -17.06 -1.74
CA GLN A 48 4.30 -15.75 -1.09
C GLN A 48 5.21 -14.79 -1.85
N GLU A 49 4.65 -14.02 -2.79
CA GLU A 49 5.35 -12.85 -3.33
C GLU A 49 5.57 -11.81 -2.22
N PRO A 50 6.83 -11.43 -1.92
CA PRO A 50 7.12 -10.39 -0.95
C PRO A 50 6.51 -9.04 -1.39
N PHE A 51 5.84 -8.32 -0.48
CA PHE A 51 5.45 -6.93 -0.71
C PHE A 51 6.69 -6.09 -0.97
N MET A 52 6.75 -5.50 -2.17
CA MET A 52 7.89 -4.71 -2.65
C MET A 52 9.21 -5.49 -2.61
N GLY A 53 9.18 -6.81 -2.79
CA GLY A 53 10.41 -7.62 -2.86
C GLY A 53 11.11 -7.86 -1.52
N VAL A 54 10.63 -7.29 -0.41
CA VAL A 54 11.31 -7.35 0.90
C VAL A 54 10.41 -7.89 2.02
N LYS A 55 9.14 -7.48 2.08
CA LYS A 55 8.27 -7.79 3.23
C LYS A 55 7.40 -9.02 2.99
N VAL A 56 7.40 -9.99 3.89
CA VAL A 56 6.46 -11.12 3.85
C VAL A 56 5.03 -10.61 4.12
N ARG A 57 4.13 -10.74 3.13
CA ARG A 57 2.72 -10.34 3.25
C ARG A 57 1.97 -11.29 4.17
N ARG A 58 1.03 -10.78 4.97
CA ARG A 58 0.03 -11.62 5.63
C ARG A 58 -0.86 -12.29 4.59
N LYS A 59 -1.15 -13.58 4.74
CA LYS A 59 -2.07 -14.33 3.87
C LYS A 59 -3.43 -13.64 3.69
N THR A 60 -3.97 -13.00 4.73
CA THR A 60 -5.25 -12.27 4.71
C THR A 60 -5.22 -10.95 3.93
N SER A 61 -4.03 -10.41 3.63
CA SER A 61 -3.87 -9.19 2.83
C SER A 61 -3.67 -9.46 1.34
N PHE A 62 -3.33 -10.69 0.95
CA PHE A 62 -3.01 -11.04 -0.43
C PHE A 62 -4.25 -11.06 -1.34
N HIS A 63 -5.41 -11.47 -0.82
CA HIS A 63 -6.66 -11.62 -1.59
C HIS A 63 -7.66 -10.48 -1.35
N ARG A 64 -7.23 -9.37 -0.74
CA ARG A 64 -8.14 -8.28 -0.38
C ARG A 64 -8.19 -7.23 -1.48
N GLU A 65 -9.38 -6.99 -2.02
CA GLU A 65 -9.62 -5.87 -2.94
C GLU A 65 -9.44 -4.51 -2.23
N TYR A 66 -8.71 -3.61 -2.88
CA TYR A 66 -8.59 -2.21 -2.45
C TYR A 66 -9.87 -1.49 -2.84
N ARG A 67 -10.61 -1.03 -1.82
CA ARG A 67 -11.88 -0.31 -1.99
C ARG A 67 -11.64 1.19 -1.97
N GLY A 68 -10.52 1.63 -1.38
CA GLY A 68 -10.26 3.03 -1.08
C GLY A 68 -11.09 3.53 0.11
N ASP A 69 -12.40 3.68 -0.07
CA ASP A 69 -13.29 4.23 0.96
C ASP A 69 -14.00 3.13 1.79
N TYR A 70 -13.59 3.02 3.06
CA TYR A 70 -14.16 2.10 4.05
C TYR A 70 -15.00 2.80 5.13
N ILE A 71 -15.10 4.13 5.07
CA ILE A 71 -15.91 4.93 5.98
C ILE A 71 -17.25 5.31 5.35
N ASP A 72 -17.34 5.27 4.02
CA ASP A 72 -18.44 5.81 3.24
C ASP A 72 -18.50 7.34 3.42
N ILE A 73 -17.46 8.02 2.94
CA ILE A 73 -17.31 9.48 2.97
C ILE A 73 -18.53 10.21 2.41
N PRO A 74 -19.17 9.78 1.31
CA PRO A 74 -20.39 10.42 0.80
C PRO A 74 -21.52 10.52 1.83
N SER A 75 -21.63 9.55 2.75
CA SER A 75 -22.62 9.55 3.83
C SER A 75 -22.29 10.50 4.98
N HIS A 76 -21.10 11.10 5.01
CA HIS A 76 -20.60 11.95 6.09
C HIS A 76 -20.40 13.40 5.63
N SER A 77 -21.46 14.21 5.72
CA SER A 77 -21.47 15.60 5.24
C SER A 77 -20.36 16.50 5.80
N TYR A 78 -19.88 16.25 7.02
CA TYR A 78 -18.78 17.02 7.62
C TYR A 78 -17.43 16.74 6.94
N LEU A 79 -17.21 15.50 6.46
CA LEU A 79 -16.01 15.12 5.71
C LEU A 79 -16.06 15.72 4.31
N LEU A 80 -17.21 15.69 3.64
CA LEU A 80 -17.39 16.36 2.35
C LEU A 80 -17.10 17.87 2.42
N LYS A 81 -17.66 18.56 3.42
CA LYS A 81 -17.39 19.99 3.65
C LYS A 81 -15.91 20.27 3.93
N LEU A 82 -15.25 19.38 4.67
CA LEU A 82 -13.82 19.48 4.94
C LEU A 82 -13.00 19.37 3.64
N LEU A 83 -13.29 18.39 2.78
CA LEU A 83 -12.61 18.20 1.51
C LEU A 83 -12.85 19.38 0.56
N GLN A 84 -14.11 19.80 0.42
CA GLN A 84 -14.49 20.95 -0.40
C GLN A 84 -13.78 22.23 0.04
N LYS A 85 -13.62 22.46 1.35
CA LYS A 85 -12.90 23.61 1.90
C LYS A 85 -11.43 23.65 1.44
N HIS A 86 -10.82 22.49 1.23
CA HIS A 86 -9.42 22.37 0.82
C HIS A 86 -9.25 22.11 -0.68
N GLY A 87 -10.34 22.05 -1.45
CA GLY A 87 -10.31 21.82 -2.90
C GLY A 87 -10.02 20.38 -3.29
N ASP A 88 -10.13 19.43 -2.36
CA ASP A 88 -9.91 18.01 -2.62
C ASP A 88 -11.17 17.38 -3.20
N ASN A 89 -11.04 16.81 -4.40
CA ASN A 89 -12.16 16.23 -5.14
C ASN A 89 -12.09 14.70 -5.23
N GLN A 90 -10.94 14.11 -4.88
CA GLN A 90 -10.72 12.67 -5.00
C GLN A 90 -10.27 12.09 -3.65
N VAL A 91 -11.07 11.18 -3.11
CA VAL A 91 -10.67 10.35 -1.97
C VAL A 91 -10.06 9.07 -2.50
N LEU A 92 -8.79 8.82 -2.17
CA LEU A 92 -8.06 7.63 -2.58
C LEU A 92 -8.12 6.55 -1.50
N PHE A 93 -8.16 6.96 -0.23
CA PHE A 93 -8.30 6.05 0.89
C PHE A 93 -9.03 6.72 2.06
N ALA A 94 -9.89 5.97 2.75
CA ALA A 94 -10.46 6.38 4.03
C ALA A 94 -10.73 5.17 4.93
N ASP A 95 -10.12 5.13 6.12
CA ASP A 95 -10.43 4.13 7.15
C ASP A 95 -10.10 4.64 8.57
N LYS A 96 -10.60 3.94 9.59
CA LYS A 96 -10.24 4.14 10.99
C LYS A 96 -8.90 3.46 11.27
N VAL A 97 -7.95 4.21 11.79
CA VAL A 97 -6.61 3.75 12.19
C VAL A 97 -6.35 4.02 13.67
N LEU A 98 -5.38 3.30 14.24
CA LEU A 98 -4.85 3.59 15.58
C LEU A 98 -3.62 4.49 15.45
N LYS A 99 -3.69 5.71 16.00
CA LYS A 99 -2.56 6.63 16.11
C LYS A 99 -1.91 6.51 17.48
N PHE A 100 -0.58 6.43 17.51
CA PHE A 100 0.21 6.46 18.73
C PHE A 100 0.69 7.90 18.98
N THR A 101 0.33 8.44 20.14
CA THR A 101 0.66 9.83 20.50
C THR A 101 2.03 9.95 21.16
N GLY A 102 2.59 11.16 21.20
CA GLY A 102 3.84 11.45 21.93
C GLY A 102 3.78 11.04 23.41
N SER A 103 2.60 11.08 24.04
CA SER A 103 2.43 10.60 25.43
C SER A 103 2.31 9.08 25.56
N GLY A 104 2.38 8.32 24.47
CA GLY A 104 2.22 6.85 24.46
C GLY A 104 0.76 6.37 24.44
N LYS A 105 -0.23 7.27 24.43
CA LYS A 105 -1.65 6.88 24.32
C LYS A 105 -1.99 6.48 22.89
N MET A 106 -2.81 5.46 22.74
CA MET A 106 -3.44 5.08 21.47
C MET A 106 -4.74 5.86 21.28
N LYS A 107 -4.93 6.45 20.11
CA LYS A 107 -6.16 7.16 19.75
C LYS A 107 -6.68 6.68 18.41
N ARG A 108 -7.98 6.39 18.33
CA ARG A 108 -8.66 6.12 17.06
C ARG A 108 -8.78 7.40 16.25
N ARG A 109 -8.44 7.34 14.96
CA ARG A 109 -8.54 8.45 14.02
C ARG A 109 -9.06 7.94 12.69
N ILE A 110 -9.81 8.76 11.97
CA ILE A 110 -10.04 8.53 10.55
C ILE A 110 -8.79 9.06 9.84
N LEU A 111 -8.12 8.17 9.11
CA LEU A 111 -7.08 8.50 8.14
C LEU A 111 -7.77 8.61 6.79
N LEU A 112 -7.71 9.78 6.19
CA LEU A 112 -8.19 10.02 4.84
C LEU A 112 -7.04 10.50 3.97
N ILE A 113 -6.89 9.94 2.79
CA ILE A 113 -5.84 10.26 1.83
C ILE A 113 -6.51 10.69 0.53
N THR A 114 -6.11 11.85 0.03
CA THR A 114 -6.52 12.40 -1.26
C THR A 114 -5.32 12.47 -2.20
N ASP A 115 -5.55 13.01 -3.38
CA ASP A 115 -4.52 13.40 -4.35
C ASP A 115 -3.67 14.61 -3.88
N LEU A 116 -4.08 15.37 -2.85
CA LEU A 116 -3.32 16.53 -2.38
C LEU A 116 -2.73 16.35 -0.98
N ALA A 117 -3.43 15.66 -0.08
CA ALA A 117 -3.10 15.66 1.33
C ALA A 117 -3.59 14.42 2.10
N ILE A 118 -2.96 14.23 3.25
CA ILE A 118 -3.34 13.28 4.29
C ILE A 118 -4.08 14.05 5.39
N TYR A 119 -5.24 13.53 5.79
CA TYR A 119 -6.12 14.08 6.79
C TYR A 119 -6.24 13.14 7.98
N MET A 120 -6.06 13.70 9.17
CA MET A 120 -6.31 13.01 10.44
C MET A 120 -7.51 13.63 11.11
N VAL A 121 -8.61 12.91 11.13
CA VAL A 121 -9.88 13.38 11.72
C VAL A 121 -10.18 12.58 12.98
N ASP A 122 -10.70 13.28 13.99
CA ASP A 122 -11.16 12.65 15.22
C ASP A 122 -12.63 12.24 15.07
N PRO A 123 -12.94 10.93 15.04
CA PRO A 123 -14.29 10.44 14.79
C PRO A 123 -15.28 10.70 15.92
N GLU A 124 -14.80 11.01 17.14
CA GLU A 124 -15.68 11.28 18.28
C GLU A 124 -16.17 12.73 18.27
N THR A 125 -15.31 13.64 17.83
CA THR A 125 -15.59 15.08 17.80
C THR A 125 -15.88 15.61 16.41
N ASN A 126 -15.74 14.78 15.36
CA ASN A 126 -15.82 15.18 13.96
C ASN A 126 -14.91 16.36 13.60
N THR A 127 -13.75 16.46 14.27
CA THR A 127 -12.80 17.58 14.08
C THR A 127 -11.55 17.15 13.34
N LEU A 128 -11.11 17.98 12.39
CA LEU A 128 -9.79 17.85 11.78
C LEU A 128 -8.71 18.09 12.84
N LYS A 129 -7.81 17.12 13.03
CA LYS A 129 -6.67 17.25 13.94
C LYS A 129 -5.39 17.64 13.24
N ARG A 130 -5.20 17.20 11.99
CA ARG A 130 -4.02 17.53 11.19
C ARG A 130 -4.30 17.31 9.71
N ARG A 131 -3.73 18.16 8.88
CA ARG A 131 -3.64 18.00 7.42
C ARG A 131 -2.16 18.08 7.04
N ILE A 132 -1.69 17.13 6.23
CA ILE A 132 -0.29 17.04 5.78
C ILE A 132 -0.33 17.00 4.26
N ALA A 133 0.32 17.93 3.59
CA ALA A 133 0.43 17.87 2.13
C ALA A 133 1.24 16.63 1.72
N LEU A 134 0.88 15.97 0.63
CA LEU A 134 1.65 14.79 0.17
C LEU A 134 3.12 15.13 -0.08
N ALA A 135 3.40 16.32 -0.63
CA ALA A 135 4.76 16.81 -0.86
C ALA A 135 5.58 17.05 0.43
N ALA A 136 4.95 17.09 1.61
CA ALA A 136 5.65 17.21 2.88
C ALA A 136 6.10 15.86 3.45
N VAL A 137 5.64 14.74 2.88
CA VAL A 137 6.03 13.40 3.29
C VAL A 137 7.36 13.05 2.63
N GLU A 138 8.38 12.80 3.46
CA GLU A 138 9.71 12.41 2.95
C GLU A 138 9.74 10.92 2.61
N LYS A 139 9.32 10.09 3.58
CA LYS A 139 9.37 8.64 3.48
C LYS A 139 8.36 7.97 4.41
N MET A 140 8.22 6.67 4.24
CA MET A 140 7.51 5.82 5.18
C MET A 140 8.40 4.72 5.75
N CYS A 141 8.19 4.40 7.02
CA CYS A 141 8.93 3.34 7.70
C CYS A 141 8.01 2.19 8.09
N LEU A 142 8.42 0.95 7.81
CA LEU A 142 7.68 -0.27 8.12
C LEU A 142 8.62 -1.33 8.69
N SER A 143 8.09 -2.27 9.48
CA SER A 143 8.84 -3.47 9.82
C SER A 143 8.83 -4.49 8.67
N GLU A 144 9.83 -5.36 8.63
CA GLU A 144 9.89 -6.49 7.69
C GLU A 144 8.92 -7.63 8.11
N LEU A 145 8.46 -7.59 9.37
CA LEU A 145 7.63 -8.63 9.96
C LEU A 145 6.14 -8.47 9.65
N SER A 146 5.37 -9.49 10.03
CA SER A 146 3.92 -9.58 9.86
C SER A 146 3.15 -8.73 10.90
N ASP A 147 3.40 -7.42 10.92
CA ASP A 147 2.79 -6.45 11.84
C ASP A 147 1.82 -5.47 11.11
N ASN A 148 1.15 -4.58 11.85
CA ASN A 148 0.22 -3.57 11.31
C ASN A 148 0.74 -2.12 11.36
N PHE A 149 1.92 -1.90 11.90
CA PHE A 149 2.52 -0.59 12.12
C PHE A 149 3.20 -0.04 10.88
N PHE A 150 3.09 1.28 10.74
CA PHE A 150 3.80 2.09 9.77
C PHE A 150 4.00 3.49 10.36
N ALA A 151 5.08 4.15 9.94
CA ALA A 151 5.30 5.55 10.23
C ALA A 151 5.34 6.38 8.96
N ILE A 152 4.82 7.61 9.04
CA ILE A 152 4.91 8.62 7.99
C ILE A 152 5.88 9.68 8.52
N ILE A 153 7.00 9.86 7.82
CA ILE A 153 8.06 10.80 8.18
C ILE A 153 7.80 12.15 7.51
N VAL A 154 7.76 13.20 8.32
CA VAL A 154 7.37 14.55 7.89
C VAL A 154 8.35 15.56 8.49
N PRO A 155 9.52 15.80 7.86
CA PRO A 155 10.62 16.57 8.44
C PRO A 155 10.29 18.01 8.83
N ALA A 156 9.33 18.63 8.13
CA ALA A 156 8.89 19.99 8.40
C ALA A 156 8.10 20.11 9.73
N GLU A 157 7.68 18.99 10.31
CA GLU A 157 6.91 18.92 11.56
C GLU A 157 7.22 17.60 12.29
N TYR A 158 6.23 16.98 12.97
CA TYR A 158 6.43 15.73 13.71
C TYR A 158 5.87 14.52 12.95
N ASP A 159 6.46 13.36 13.13
CA ASP A 159 6.09 12.13 12.43
C ASP A 159 4.77 11.53 12.93
N LEU A 160 4.21 10.61 12.16
CA LEU A 160 3.01 9.86 12.54
C LEU A 160 3.32 8.37 12.66
N LEU A 161 3.27 7.82 13.87
CA LEU A 161 3.23 6.37 14.07
C LEU A 161 1.77 5.89 14.15
N MET A 162 1.41 4.93 13.30
CA MET A 162 0.05 4.39 13.21
C MET A 162 0.05 2.87 13.05
N ALA A 163 -1.10 2.25 13.32
CA ALA A 163 -1.37 0.86 13.00
C ALA A 163 -2.71 0.70 12.27
N SER A 164 -2.71 -0.12 11.21
CA SER A 164 -3.89 -0.45 10.41
C SER A 164 -3.79 -1.87 9.84
N THR A 165 -4.92 -2.57 9.74
CA THR A 165 -5.00 -3.85 9.02
C THR A 165 -4.92 -3.67 7.51
N ARG A 166 -5.03 -2.44 7.03
CA ARG A 166 -4.90 -2.04 5.62
C ARG A 166 -3.57 -1.35 5.33
N LYS A 167 -2.55 -1.62 6.14
CA LYS A 167 -1.21 -1.03 5.99
C LYS A 167 -0.72 -1.07 4.54
N THR A 168 -0.85 -2.22 3.88
CA THR A 168 -0.44 -2.43 2.49
C THR A 168 -1.12 -1.45 1.53
N GLU A 169 -2.44 -1.31 1.61
CA GLU A 169 -3.22 -0.39 0.78
C GLU A 169 -2.83 1.07 1.03
N ILE A 170 -2.67 1.46 2.31
CA ILE A 170 -2.21 2.80 2.68
C ILE A 170 -0.85 3.12 2.05
N VAL A 171 0.08 2.16 2.10
CA VAL A 171 1.42 2.33 1.52
C VAL A 171 1.36 2.47 0.02
N THR A 172 0.63 1.60 -0.65
CA THR A 172 0.46 1.64 -2.11
C THR A 172 -0.16 2.96 -2.53
N VAL A 173 -1.25 3.38 -1.90
CA VAL A 173 -1.94 4.65 -2.22
C VAL A 173 -1.00 5.84 -2.05
N LEU A 174 -0.23 5.91 -0.96
CA LEU A 174 0.70 7.04 -0.75
C LEU A 174 1.86 7.05 -1.75
N ALA A 175 2.43 5.87 -2.05
CA ALA A 175 3.52 5.76 -3.02
C ALA A 175 3.07 6.14 -4.44
N GLU A 176 1.91 5.65 -4.87
CA GLU A 176 1.32 5.98 -6.17
C GLU A 176 0.93 7.46 -6.26
N SER A 177 0.32 8.01 -5.21
CA SER A 177 -0.08 9.43 -5.19
C SER A 177 1.12 10.37 -5.23
N ALA A 178 2.19 10.06 -4.48
CA ALA A 178 3.43 10.84 -4.52
C ALA A 178 4.07 10.83 -5.91
N LYS A 179 4.09 9.65 -6.57
CA LYS A 179 4.61 9.51 -7.93
C LYS A 179 3.79 10.29 -8.95
N ASN A 180 2.46 10.20 -8.87
CA ASN A 180 1.55 10.82 -9.85
C ASN A 180 1.44 12.34 -9.68
N VAL A 181 1.46 12.85 -8.45
CA VAL A 181 1.16 14.26 -8.16
C VAL A 181 2.43 15.09 -7.98
N CYS A 182 3.45 14.52 -7.32
CA CYS A 182 4.67 15.25 -6.98
C CYS A 182 5.84 14.92 -7.92
N ASN A 183 5.68 13.97 -8.86
CA ASN A 183 6.78 13.40 -9.65
C ASN A 183 7.96 12.96 -8.78
N TYR A 184 7.65 12.51 -7.55
CA TYR A 184 8.60 12.11 -6.53
C TYR A 184 8.33 10.67 -6.14
N GLU A 185 9.36 9.84 -6.11
CA GLU A 185 9.25 8.47 -5.63
C GLU A 185 9.38 8.46 -4.10
N LEU A 186 8.24 8.28 -3.43
CA LEU A 186 8.18 8.17 -1.98
C LEU A 186 8.99 6.96 -1.51
N GLU A 187 10.04 7.21 -0.73
CA GLU A 187 10.85 6.13 -0.14
C GLU A 187 10.01 5.32 0.86
N VAL A 188 10.08 4.00 0.74
CA VAL A 188 9.47 3.05 1.67
C VAL A 188 10.58 2.23 2.32
N ALA A 189 10.99 2.63 3.53
CA ALA A 189 12.05 2.00 4.29
C ALA A 189 11.52 0.82 5.11
N PHE A 190 12.22 -0.31 5.05
CA PHE A 190 11.95 -1.48 5.87
C PHE A 190 13.05 -1.65 6.92
N SER A 191 12.65 -1.73 8.18
CA SER A 191 13.54 -2.04 9.29
C SER A 191 12.73 -2.52 10.49
N ASN A 192 13.24 -3.54 11.18
CA ASN A 192 12.66 -4.03 12.44
C ASN A 192 12.95 -3.10 13.62
N SER A 193 13.69 -2.00 13.39
CA SER A 193 13.72 -0.88 14.31
C SER A 193 13.94 0.45 13.60
N PHE A 194 13.16 1.46 13.95
CA PHE A 194 13.34 2.80 13.40
C PHE A 194 12.89 3.89 14.38
N GLU A 195 13.50 5.05 14.21
CA GLU A 195 13.18 6.26 14.95
C GLU A 195 12.08 7.07 14.27
N TYR A 196 11.34 7.81 15.08
CA TYR A 196 10.37 8.79 14.62
C TYR A 196 10.21 9.93 15.64
N HIS A 197 9.95 11.12 15.14
CA HIS A 197 9.68 12.33 15.93
C HIS A 197 8.22 12.32 16.37
N ALA A 198 7.93 11.82 17.57
CA ALA A 198 6.59 11.80 18.14
C ALA A 198 6.07 13.20 18.58
N GLY A 199 6.92 14.22 18.49
CA GLY A 199 6.70 15.64 18.75
C GLY A 199 8.00 16.41 18.54
N ALA A 200 7.97 17.74 18.65
CA ALA A 200 9.13 18.60 18.36
C ALA A 200 10.41 18.22 19.13
N GLU A 201 10.27 17.80 20.39
CA GLU A 201 11.38 17.42 21.27
C GLU A 201 11.35 15.93 21.68
N PHE A 202 10.50 15.13 21.02
CA PHE A 202 10.25 13.75 21.43
C PHE A 202 10.61 12.78 20.32
N VAL A 203 11.85 12.31 20.33
CA VAL A 203 12.26 11.18 19.50
C VAL A 203 11.93 9.89 20.22
N LYS A 204 11.35 8.95 19.49
CA LYS A 204 11.06 7.60 19.97
C LYS A 204 11.56 6.60 18.96
N GLU A 205 11.88 5.42 19.44
CA GLU A 205 12.23 4.28 18.61
C GLU A 205 11.14 3.21 18.78
N ILE A 206 10.69 2.66 17.66
CA ILE A 206 9.86 1.46 17.65
C ILE A 206 10.73 0.27 17.25
N GLN A 207 10.53 -0.84 17.96
CA GLN A 207 11.28 -2.09 17.80
C GLN A 207 10.29 -3.23 17.61
N PHE A 208 10.60 -4.11 16.66
CA PHE A 208 9.82 -5.28 16.29
C PHE A 208 10.67 -6.54 16.46
N GLU A 209 10.10 -7.53 17.12
CA GLU A 209 10.75 -8.82 17.40
C GLU A 209 9.77 -9.93 17.03
N GLU A 210 10.21 -10.88 16.20
CA GLU A 210 9.44 -12.09 15.93
C GLU A 210 9.46 -12.98 17.18
N VAL A 211 8.28 -13.41 17.62
CA VAL A 211 8.09 -14.27 18.79
C VAL A 211 7.14 -15.39 18.44
N GLU A 212 7.11 -16.45 19.25
CA GLU A 212 6.16 -17.54 19.05
C GLU A 212 4.72 -16.99 19.00
N GLY A 213 4.04 -17.21 17.88
CA GLY A 213 2.66 -16.77 17.66
C GLY A 213 2.48 -15.33 17.16
N GLY A 214 3.53 -14.56 16.86
CA GLY A 214 3.37 -13.25 16.22
C GLY A 214 4.56 -12.30 16.30
N VAL A 215 4.25 -11.00 16.35
CA VAL A 215 5.26 -9.93 16.42
C VAL A 215 5.07 -9.17 17.73
N LYS A 216 6.14 -9.11 18.53
CA LYS A 216 6.23 -8.27 19.72
C LYS A 216 6.71 -6.89 19.30
N THR A 217 6.01 -5.86 19.78
CA THR A 217 6.31 -4.46 19.46
C THR A 217 6.62 -3.70 20.73
N ARG A 218 7.72 -2.96 20.74
CA ARG A 218 8.13 -2.08 21.85
C ARG A 218 8.33 -0.66 21.30
N ILE A 219 7.84 0.33 22.03
CA ILE A 219 8.11 1.75 21.76
C ILE A 219 8.88 2.30 22.93
N VAL A 220 10.11 2.75 22.68
CA VAL A 220 11.01 3.32 23.69
C VAL A 220 11.23 4.81 23.42
N LYS A 221 11.45 5.57 24.50
CA LYS A 221 11.89 6.96 24.39
C LYS A 221 13.40 6.96 24.20
N LYS A 222 13.91 7.72 23.24
CA LYS A 222 15.34 8.00 23.11
C LYS A 222 15.74 9.21 23.94
#